data_AF-A0A3T0E650-F1
#
_entry.id   AF-A0A3T0E650-F1
#
_cell.length_a   1.000
_cell.length_b   1.000
_cell.length_c   1.000
_cell.angle_alpha   90.00
_cell.angle_beta   90.00
_cell.angle_gamma   90.00
#
_symmetry.space_group_name_H-M   'P 1'
#
loop_
_entity.id
_entity.type
_entity.pdbx_description
1 polymer ?
#
loop_
_entity_poly.entity_id
_entity_poly.type
_entity_poly.pdbx_seq_one_letter_code
_entity_poly.pdbx_strand_id
1 'polypeptide(L)'
;MKAGAAPLCVLKFGSSVLGSEADYDAAAQEVFRHVRRGEKVIAVVSALAGETDALLAQGELVGGGGATPHAATMARLARVGELRSAALMGLALGRIGVRTSVLDPHEIGLEAEGDPMDADLCALDRRAVADALCNHEVLAVPGFTAMHARFGAVTLGRGGTDLTAVFFAAQCGAARVRLIKDVDGVYAEDPAENPQAERYAELDYDAAADVSAGLIQPKAIAAAKAANLVIEIAAMGAGDATRICAAPARKAAARPARRLRVSLLGCGAVGAGVLAHLRSRPDLFEINPVLVRNTASRPGNGPVRFTDTLDAALSGEPDLVVELLGGAELPADIMADALHRGAHIVTANKAALARHYDRLHAAARDGGARLSFSAAVGGGTPILETLDRLAATGGAARIEGVMNGTANFLLDRLAAGDAFDRAVKEAQRLGFAEADPAADVEGHDAADKLSLLIRAAFGKAVDPAGIPKDSLADIDPAAVKSARDEGMAFKQIGVCELSENGEVKAEVRVRAVPVEHPLAGARNEENRFTLVHADGGEITLFGKGAGRWPTAAAVFADIMDIHRGLSEPDRAEPAASAPSRAPALLRA
;
A
#
# COMPACT_ATOMS: atom_id res chain seq x y z
N MET A 1 3.06 -13.92 18.99
CA MET A 1 1.79 -13.33 18.50
C MET A 1 0.67 -14.33 18.74
N LYS A 2 -0.55 -13.89 19.10
CA LYS A 2 -1.71 -14.78 19.26
C LYS A 2 -2.12 -15.36 17.89
N ALA A 3 -2.73 -16.54 17.87
CA ALA A 3 -3.37 -17.07 16.67
C ALA A 3 -4.37 -16.03 16.12
N GLY A 4 -4.26 -15.69 14.83
CA GLY A 4 -5.05 -14.64 14.18
C GLY A 4 -4.38 -13.27 14.02
N ALA A 5 -3.13 -13.09 14.48
CA ALA A 5 -2.38 -11.85 14.21
C ALA A 5 -1.96 -11.75 12.73
N ALA A 6 -2.04 -10.53 12.17
CA ALA A 6 -1.58 -10.25 10.81
C ALA A 6 -0.12 -10.69 10.60
N PRO A 7 0.21 -11.36 9.48
CA PRO A 7 1.57 -11.78 9.18
C PRO A 7 2.52 -10.57 9.13
N LEU A 8 3.74 -10.74 9.62
CA LEU A 8 4.79 -9.72 9.60
C LEU A 8 5.77 -9.97 8.46
N CYS A 9 6.05 -8.94 7.69
CA CYS A 9 7.10 -8.91 6.67
C CYS A 9 8.12 -7.81 6.98
N VAL A 10 9.40 -8.11 6.83
CA VAL A 10 10.46 -7.10 6.89
C VAL A 10 10.95 -6.81 5.48
N LEU A 11 10.88 -5.56 5.07
CA LEU A 11 11.37 -5.08 3.78
C LEU A 11 12.60 -4.23 4.01
N LYS A 12 13.67 -4.50 3.28
CA LYS A 12 14.86 -3.67 3.30
C LYS A 12 15.00 -2.91 2.01
N PHE A 13 15.21 -1.60 2.09
CA PHE A 13 15.52 -0.73 0.97
C PHE A 13 16.96 -0.25 1.08
N GLY A 14 17.81 -0.67 0.14
CA GLY A 14 19.22 -0.25 0.09
C GLY A 14 19.44 1.03 -0.69
N SER A 15 20.64 1.59 -0.57
CA SER A 15 21.09 2.72 -1.39
C SER A 15 21.01 2.45 -2.90
N SER A 16 21.10 1.19 -3.35
CA SER A 16 20.94 0.83 -4.77
C SER A 16 19.54 1.08 -5.33
N VAL A 17 18.53 1.13 -4.46
CA VAL A 17 17.13 1.43 -4.84
C VAL A 17 16.62 2.76 -4.30
N LEU A 18 17.42 3.42 -3.45
CA LEU A 18 17.17 4.75 -2.91
C LEU A 18 18.29 5.69 -3.39
N GLY A 19 18.27 6.03 -4.67
CA GLY A 19 19.27 6.91 -5.29
C GLY A 19 18.95 8.40 -5.13
N SER A 20 17.67 8.73 -5.01
CA SER A 20 17.15 10.09 -4.94
C SER A 20 15.84 10.15 -4.14
N GLU A 21 15.39 11.37 -3.81
CA GLU A 21 14.12 11.58 -3.12
C GLU A 21 12.91 11.10 -3.93
N ALA A 22 13.01 11.00 -5.26
CA ALA A 22 11.94 10.49 -6.10
C ALA A 22 11.69 8.98 -5.92
N ASP A 23 12.69 8.23 -5.43
CA ASP A 23 12.60 6.77 -5.31
C ASP A 23 11.73 6.32 -4.14
N TYR A 24 11.52 7.18 -3.13
CA TYR A 24 10.60 6.89 -2.02
C TYR A 24 9.17 6.68 -2.49
N ASP A 25 8.78 7.24 -3.63
CA ASP A 25 7.46 7.02 -4.22
C ASP A 25 7.31 5.55 -4.64
N ALA A 26 8.30 4.98 -5.31
CA ALA A 26 8.29 3.57 -5.72
C ALA A 26 8.42 2.63 -4.51
N ALA A 27 9.28 2.98 -3.55
CA ALA A 27 9.46 2.19 -2.34
C ALA A 27 8.18 2.16 -1.47
N ALA A 28 7.47 3.29 -1.35
CA ALA A 28 6.17 3.36 -0.68
C ALA A 28 5.11 2.50 -1.38
N GLN A 29 5.11 2.43 -2.73
CA GLN A 29 4.24 1.50 -3.47
C GLN A 29 4.57 0.03 -3.17
N GLU A 30 5.86 -0.32 -3.07
CA GLU A 30 6.26 -1.68 -2.70
C GLU A 30 5.82 -2.03 -1.28
N VAL A 31 5.97 -1.13 -0.31
CA VAL A 31 5.44 -1.33 1.04
C VAL A 31 3.91 -1.48 1.01
N PHE A 32 3.21 -0.61 0.27
CA PHE A 32 1.76 -0.62 0.19
C PHE A 32 1.21 -1.93 -0.39
N ARG A 33 1.92 -2.54 -1.34
CA ARG A 33 1.61 -3.88 -1.86
C ARG A 33 1.53 -4.93 -0.73
N HIS A 34 2.46 -4.90 0.21
CA HIS A 34 2.47 -5.84 1.34
C HIS A 34 1.35 -5.55 2.33
N VAL A 35 1.10 -4.27 2.64
CA VAL A 35 -0.05 -3.86 3.46
C VAL A 35 -1.37 -4.30 2.84
N ARG A 36 -1.53 -4.17 1.52
CA ARG A 36 -2.71 -4.65 0.77
C ARG A 36 -2.93 -6.16 0.90
N ARG A 37 -1.87 -6.94 1.10
CA ARG A 37 -1.93 -8.41 1.35
C ARG A 37 -2.28 -8.75 2.81
N GLY A 38 -2.53 -7.75 3.64
CA GLY A 38 -2.82 -7.93 5.06
C GLY A 38 -1.58 -8.15 5.91
N GLU A 39 -0.39 -7.83 5.40
CA GLU A 39 0.85 -7.92 6.15
C GLU A 39 1.09 -6.63 6.94
N LYS A 40 1.57 -6.78 8.18
CA LYS A 40 2.27 -5.71 8.89
C LYS A 40 3.69 -5.63 8.32
N VAL A 41 4.23 -4.41 8.21
CA VAL A 41 5.54 -4.21 7.56
C VAL A 41 6.51 -3.48 8.49
N ILE A 42 7.75 -3.97 8.57
CA ILE A 42 8.89 -3.19 9.05
C ILE A 42 9.73 -2.84 7.82
N ALA A 43 9.76 -1.56 7.45
CA ALA A 43 10.56 -1.02 6.37
C ALA A 43 11.90 -0.52 6.94
N VAL A 44 12.96 -1.30 6.74
CA VAL A 44 14.33 -0.94 7.11
C VAL A 44 14.98 -0.20 5.93
N VAL A 45 15.35 1.06 6.13
CA VAL A 45 15.83 1.91 5.04
C VAL A 45 17.28 2.30 5.24
N SER A 46 18.08 2.22 4.17
CA SER A 46 19.43 2.80 4.13
C SER A 46 19.38 4.30 3.82
N ALA A 47 20.43 5.03 4.17
CA ALA A 47 20.68 6.36 3.62
C ALA A 47 20.65 6.37 2.08
N LEU A 48 20.43 7.56 1.49
CA LEU A 48 20.45 7.72 0.04
C LEU A 48 21.83 7.36 -0.54
N ALA A 49 21.86 6.93 -1.81
CA ALA A 49 23.10 6.58 -2.49
C ALA A 49 24.18 7.68 -2.34
N GLY A 50 25.36 7.27 -1.85
CA GLY A 50 26.51 8.15 -1.63
C GLY A 50 26.42 9.06 -0.40
N GLU A 51 25.29 9.13 0.31
CA GLU A 51 25.11 10.03 1.45
C GLU A 51 25.98 9.61 2.65
N THR A 52 26.00 8.33 2.98
CA THR A 52 26.85 7.80 4.07
C THR A 52 28.33 8.06 3.79
N ASP A 53 28.79 7.78 2.57
CA ASP A 53 30.19 7.98 2.19
C ASP A 53 30.55 9.49 2.20
N ALA A 54 29.64 10.36 1.77
CA ALA A 54 29.83 11.81 1.84
C ALA A 54 29.93 12.32 3.28
N LEU A 55 29.08 11.83 4.18
CA LEU A 55 29.10 12.16 5.60
C LEU A 55 30.40 11.69 6.26
N LEU A 56 30.84 10.46 5.96
CA LEU A 56 32.11 9.94 6.46
C LEU A 56 33.30 10.75 5.91
N ALA A 57 33.34 11.05 4.61
CA ALA A 57 34.39 11.88 4.02
C ALA A 57 34.45 13.29 4.63
N GLN A 58 33.29 13.91 4.91
CA GLN A 58 33.22 15.19 5.63
C GLN A 58 33.79 15.07 7.04
N GLY A 59 33.44 14.00 7.76
CA GLY A 59 33.98 13.73 9.10
C GLY A 59 35.50 13.57 9.09
N GLU A 60 36.07 12.88 8.09
CA GLU A 60 37.52 12.73 7.92
C GLU A 60 38.21 14.04 7.59
N LEU A 61 37.61 14.85 6.70
CA LEU A 61 38.13 16.16 6.31
C LEU A 61 38.23 17.11 7.52
N VAL A 62 37.23 17.09 8.41
CA VAL A 62 37.20 17.94 9.62
C VAL A 62 38.04 17.35 10.76
N GLY A 63 38.00 16.03 10.94
CA GLY A 63 38.63 15.34 12.07
C GLY A 63 40.13 15.08 11.90
N GLY A 64 40.66 15.12 10.68
CA GLY A 64 42.05 14.82 10.35
C GLY A 64 42.36 13.32 10.31
N GLY A 65 43.05 12.87 9.27
CA GLY A 65 43.28 11.44 8.96
C GLY A 65 44.29 10.69 9.82
N GLY A 66 44.38 10.96 11.13
CA GLY A 66 45.38 10.32 12.01
C GLY A 66 44.83 9.88 13.37
N ALA A 67 44.95 8.57 13.67
CA ALA A 67 44.78 7.89 14.95
C ALA A 67 43.53 8.26 15.81
N THR A 68 42.53 7.38 15.81
CA THR A 68 41.23 7.48 16.52
C THR A 68 41.35 7.89 18.00
N PRO A 69 40.42 8.75 18.48
CA PRO A 69 39.10 8.26 18.88
C PRO A 69 37.95 9.12 18.33
N HIS A 70 37.74 9.11 17.01
CA HIS A 70 36.54 9.69 16.39
C HIS A 70 35.54 8.65 15.89
N ALA A 71 35.81 7.33 15.92
CA ALA A 71 34.93 6.29 15.36
C ALA A 71 33.48 6.40 15.84
N ALA A 72 33.24 6.57 17.14
CA ALA A 72 31.90 6.79 17.68
C ALA A 72 31.24 8.09 17.18
N THR A 73 32.04 9.15 16.98
CA THR A 73 31.56 10.42 16.42
C THR A 73 31.27 10.30 14.92
N MET A 74 32.08 9.54 14.18
CA MET A 74 31.87 9.22 12.77
C MET A 74 30.58 8.41 12.59
N ALA A 75 30.35 7.39 13.43
CA ALA A 75 29.12 6.62 13.44
C ALA A 75 27.88 7.51 13.71
N ARG A 76 27.99 8.47 14.64
CA ARG A 76 26.91 9.47 14.87
C ARG A 76 26.66 10.35 13.65
N LEU A 77 27.71 10.74 12.93
CA LEU A 77 27.57 11.55 11.71
C LEU A 77 26.90 10.73 10.60
N ALA A 78 27.35 9.49 10.37
CA ALA A 78 26.75 8.58 9.40
C ALA A 78 25.27 8.29 9.69
N ARG A 79 24.89 8.17 10.97
CA ARG A 79 23.50 7.98 11.41
C ARG A 79 22.54 9.06 10.88
N VAL A 80 23.00 10.28 10.63
CA VAL A 80 22.14 11.37 10.14
C VAL A 80 21.48 11.01 8.81
N GLY A 81 22.20 10.35 7.89
CA GLY A 81 21.66 9.92 6.60
C GLY A 81 20.55 8.86 6.75
N GLU A 82 20.76 7.91 7.66
CA GLU A 82 19.81 6.83 7.94
C GLU A 82 18.51 7.37 8.56
N LEU A 83 18.62 8.29 9.55
CA LEU A 83 17.47 8.94 10.17
C LEU A 83 16.66 9.79 9.16
N ARG A 84 17.38 10.53 8.31
CA ARG A 84 16.75 11.30 7.23
C ARG A 84 15.96 10.38 6.30
N SER A 85 16.54 9.25 5.90
CA SER A 85 15.87 8.28 5.04
C SER A 85 14.61 7.69 5.67
N ALA A 86 14.67 7.28 6.94
CA ALA A 86 13.52 6.75 7.67
C ALA A 86 12.37 7.77 7.76
N ALA A 87 12.69 9.04 8.01
CA ALA A 87 11.71 10.12 8.02
C ALA A 87 11.08 10.34 6.63
N LEU A 88 11.89 10.36 5.56
CA LEU A 88 11.39 10.51 4.18
C LEU A 88 10.48 9.35 3.78
N MET A 89 10.83 8.11 4.16
CA MET A 89 9.98 6.94 3.97
C MET A 89 8.64 7.08 4.69
N GLY A 90 8.66 7.49 5.96
CA GLY A 90 7.43 7.73 6.74
C GLY A 90 6.53 8.79 6.09
N LEU A 91 7.11 9.88 5.58
CA LEU A 91 6.38 10.92 4.85
C LEU A 91 5.79 10.41 3.54
N ALA A 92 6.54 9.63 2.76
CA ALA A 92 6.08 9.05 1.50
C ALA A 92 4.90 8.08 1.72
N LEU A 93 4.98 7.23 2.74
CA LEU A 93 3.90 6.32 3.14
C LEU A 93 2.66 7.08 3.63
N GLY A 94 2.85 8.09 4.48
CA GLY A 94 1.76 8.94 4.95
C GLY A 94 1.06 9.71 3.82
N ARG A 95 1.81 10.09 2.77
CA ARG A 95 1.27 10.77 1.58
C ARG A 95 0.30 9.87 0.79
N ILE A 96 0.60 8.57 0.69
CA ILE A 96 -0.29 7.59 0.03
C ILE A 96 -1.34 6.98 0.98
N GLY A 97 -1.36 7.42 2.24
CA GLY A 97 -2.41 7.05 3.20
C GLY A 97 -2.14 5.78 4.00
N VAL A 98 -0.91 5.28 4.02
CA VAL A 98 -0.50 4.15 4.87
C VAL A 98 -0.08 4.68 6.24
N ARG A 99 -0.73 4.23 7.33
CA ARG A 99 -0.34 4.73 8.66
C ARG A 99 0.98 4.09 9.07
N THR A 100 1.92 4.97 9.34
CA THR A 100 3.32 4.63 9.55
C THR A 100 3.81 5.31 10.81
N SER A 101 4.59 4.60 11.60
CA SER A 101 5.41 5.18 12.66
C SER A 101 6.87 5.10 12.26
N VAL A 102 7.59 6.21 12.39
CA VAL A 102 9.04 6.24 12.22
C VAL A 102 9.63 6.06 13.62
N LEU A 103 10.51 5.08 13.79
CA LEU A 103 11.12 4.77 15.10
C LEU A 103 12.64 4.79 14.99
N ASP A 104 13.27 5.48 15.94
CA ASP A 104 14.71 5.51 16.08
C ASP A 104 15.22 4.30 16.89
N PRO A 105 16.51 3.91 16.72
CA PRO A 105 17.09 2.75 17.42
C PRO A 105 16.90 2.78 18.94
N HIS A 106 16.95 3.95 19.56
CA HIS A 106 16.81 4.10 21.01
C HIS A 106 15.37 3.93 21.52
N GLU A 107 14.35 4.20 20.69
CA GLU A 107 12.93 4.06 21.06
C GLU A 107 12.48 2.59 21.11
N ILE A 108 13.22 1.73 20.43
CA ILE A 108 12.96 0.29 20.30
C ILE A 108 14.07 -0.58 20.89
N GLY A 109 15.00 0.02 21.65
CA GLY A 109 16.09 -0.69 22.29
C GLY A 109 16.94 -1.52 21.33
N LEU A 110 17.20 -1.01 20.11
CA LEU A 110 18.07 -1.68 19.14
C LEU A 110 19.53 -1.47 19.54
N GLU A 111 20.12 -2.50 20.13
CA GLU A 111 21.46 -2.46 20.73
C GLU A 111 22.49 -3.29 19.96
N ALA A 112 23.74 -2.84 20.04
CA ALA A 112 24.88 -3.51 19.43
C ALA A 112 26.13 -3.49 20.33
N GLU A 113 26.99 -4.47 20.12
CA GLU A 113 28.27 -4.66 20.80
C GLU A 113 29.43 -4.75 19.79
N GLY A 114 30.66 -4.51 20.25
CA GLY A 114 31.86 -4.66 19.44
C GLY A 114 32.43 -3.33 18.92
N ASP A 115 32.95 -3.35 17.69
CA ASP A 115 33.63 -2.20 17.10
C ASP A 115 32.62 -1.08 16.74
N PRO A 116 32.87 0.20 17.06
CA PRO A 116 31.92 1.28 16.77
C PRO A 116 31.56 1.48 15.30
N MET A 117 32.38 1.00 14.37
CA MET A 117 32.15 1.11 12.93
C MET A 117 31.64 -0.21 12.30
N ASP A 118 31.78 -1.34 12.99
CA ASP A 118 31.39 -2.66 12.51
C ASP A 118 30.80 -3.55 13.63
N ALA A 119 29.85 -2.98 14.38
CA ALA A 119 29.23 -3.62 15.53
C ALA A 119 28.29 -4.76 15.13
N ASP A 120 27.99 -5.65 16.08
CA ASP A 120 27.04 -6.75 15.94
C ASP A 120 25.80 -6.50 16.81
N LEU A 121 24.61 -6.73 16.24
CA LEU A 121 23.33 -6.54 16.93
C LEU A 121 23.13 -7.60 18.02
N CYS A 122 22.74 -7.17 19.24
CA CYS A 122 22.58 -8.06 20.38
C CYS A 122 21.20 -7.99 21.05
N ALA A 123 20.48 -6.86 21.00
CA ALA A 123 19.16 -6.74 21.61
C ALA A 123 18.18 -5.84 20.84
N LEU A 124 16.89 -6.06 21.11
CA LEU A 124 15.73 -5.33 20.60
C LEU A 124 14.59 -5.39 21.63
N ASP A 125 13.95 -4.26 21.94
CA ASP A 125 12.70 -4.23 22.68
C ASP A 125 11.54 -4.68 21.76
N ARG A 126 11.31 -5.99 21.77
CA ARG A 126 10.23 -6.63 21.01
C ARG A 126 8.84 -6.14 21.41
N ARG A 127 8.66 -5.68 22.65
CA ARG A 127 7.37 -5.18 23.13
C ARG A 127 7.09 -3.81 22.55
N ALA A 128 8.08 -2.91 22.57
CA ALA A 128 7.96 -1.59 21.94
C ALA A 128 7.60 -1.71 20.45
N VAL A 129 8.26 -2.62 19.72
CA VAL A 129 7.95 -2.89 18.30
C VAL A 129 6.54 -3.43 18.12
N ALA A 130 6.11 -4.39 18.95
CA ALA A 130 4.77 -4.96 18.87
C ALA A 130 3.67 -3.94 19.19
N ASP A 131 3.87 -3.13 20.22
CA ASP A 131 2.93 -2.07 20.64
C ASP A 131 2.78 -1.01 19.54
N ALA A 132 3.87 -0.65 18.86
CA ALA A 132 3.81 0.25 17.72
C ALA A 132 3.04 -0.34 16.53
N LEU A 133 3.24 -1.63 16.21
CA LEU A 133 2.54 -2.35 15.13
C LEU A 133 1.05 -2.58 15.42
N CYS A 134 0.61 -2.54 16.68
CA CYS A 134 -0.83 -2.58 17.01
C CYS A 134 -1.59 -1.39 16.40
N ASN A 135 -0.95 -0.22 16.34
CA ASN A 135 -1.59 1.03 15.91
C ASN A 135 -1.24 1.48 14.49
N HIS A 136 -0.23 0.86 13.87
CA HIS A 136 0.28 1.24 12.55
C HIS A 136 0.39 0.02 11.64
N GLU A 137 0.13 0.19 10.35
CA GLU A 137 0.37 -0.85 9.34
C GLU A 137 1.88 -1.05 9.09
N VAL A 138 2.65 0.03 9.22
CA VAL A 138 4.08 0.05 8.90
C VAL A 138 4.91 0.72 10.01
N LEU A 139 6.09 0.16 10.28
CA LEU A 139 7.17 0.85 10.98
C LEU A 139 8.28 1.16 9.97
N ALA A 140 8.69 2.42 9.86
CA ALA A 140 9.88 2.81 9.12
C ALA A 140 11.04 2.98 10.11
N VAL A 141 12.11 2.24 9.92
CA VAL A 141 13.26 2.24 10.84
C VAL A 141 14.57 2.47 10.07
N PRO A 142 15.49 3.27 10.62
CA PRO A 142 16.80 3.45 10.03
C PRO A 142 17.59 2.14 10.06
N GLY A 143 18.33 1.88 9.00
CA GLY A 143 19.27 0.79 8.93
C GLY A 143 20.64 1.16 9.46
N PHE A 144 21.57 0.20 9.32
CA PHE A 144 23.02 0.41 9.42
C PHE A 144 23.56 0.89 10.78
N THR A 145 22.70 1.29 11.72
CA THR A 145 23.07 1.89 13.01
C THR A 145 22.32 1.26 14.17
N ALA A 146 22.94 1.29 15.36
CA ALA A 146 22.38 0.79 16.61
C ALA A 146 22.97 1.55 17.81
N MET A 147 22.47 1.26 19.02
CA MET A 147 22.94 1.86 20.26
C MET A 147 23.93 0.93 20.98
N HIS A 148 25.07 1.47 21.37
CA HIS A 148 26.10 0.77 22.14
C HIS A 148 26.26 1.43 23.51
N ALA A 149 26.33 0.63 24.58
CA ALA A 149 26.38 1.13 25.97
C ALA A 149 27.51 2.15 26.24
N ARG A 150 28.71 1.90 25.70
CA ARG A 150 29.88 2.79 25.83
C ARG A 150 29.92 3.96 24.85
N PHE A 151 29.59 3.74 23.57
CA PHE A 151 29.89 4.67 22.48
C PHE A 151 28.67 5.51 22.04
N GLY A 152 27.47 5.14 22.47
CA GLY A 152 26.23 5.69 21.92
C GLY A 152 25.96 5.09 20.55
N ALA A 153 25.64 5.91 19.54
CA ALA A 153 25.39 5.40 18.19
C ALA A 153 26.66 4.76 17.58
N VAL A 154 26.50 3.57 17.00
CA VAL A 154 27.52 2.79 16.28
C VAL A 154 26.98 2.35 14.92
N THR A 155 27.86 1.97 13.99
CA THR A 155 27.47 1.40 12.69
C THR A 155 27.69 -0.12 12.65
N LEU A 156 26.96 -0.79 11.75
CA LEU A 156 26.90 -2.25 11.63
C LEU A 156 27.75 -2.80 10.47
N GLY A 157 28.77 -2.04 10.06
CA GLY A 157 29.63 -2.36 8.93
C GLY A 157 28.94 -2.19 7.57
N ARG A 158 29.74 -2.29 6.49
CA ARG A 158 29.25 -2.13 5.12
C ARG A 158 28.12 -3.11 4.83
N GLY A 159 27.00 -2.59 4.34
CA GLY A 159 25.79 -3.38 4.10
C GLY A 159 24.95 -3.66 5.35
N GLY A 160 25.27 -3.03 6.49
CA GLY A 160 24.65 -3.24 7.80
C GLY A 160 23.12 -3.17 7.85
N THR A 161 22.47 -2.44 6.93
CA THR A 161 21.01 -2.43 6.78
C THR A 161 20.44 -3.83 6.47
N ASP A 162 21.17 -4.69 5.74
CA ASP A 162 20.76 -6.08 5.50
C ASP A 162 20.73 -6.86 6.83
N LEU A 163 21.76 -6.70 7.67
CA LEU A 163 21.80 -7.30 9.01
C LEU A 163 20.68 -6.77 9.90
N THR A 164 20.41 -5.46 9.89
CA THR A 164 19.28 -4.86 10.61
C THR A 164 17.97 -5.55 10.22
N ALA A 165 17.69 -5.71 8.93
CA ALA A 165 16.45 -6.33 8.45
C ALA A 165 16.32 -7.81 8.85
N VAL A 166 17.39 -8.59 8.71
CA VAL A 166 17.42 -9.99 9.17
C VAL A 166 17.20 -10.08 10.68
N PHE A 167 17.81 -9.18 11.45
CA PHE A 167 17.70 -9.17 12.90
C PHE A 167 16.27 -8.84 13.35
N PHE A 168 15.62 -7.82 12.77
CA PHE A 168 14.20 -7.54 13.03
C PHE A 168 13.32 -8.74 12.70
N ALA A 169 13.54 -9.37 11.55
CA ALA A 169 12.74 -10.52 11.14
C ALA A 169 12.88 -11.68 12.12
N ALA A 170 14.10 -12.00 12.54
CA ALA A 170 14.36 -13.05 13.53
C ALA A 170 13.77 -12.71 14.91
N GLN A 171 13.95 -11.49 15.41
CA GLN A 171 13.49 -11.10 16.75
C GLN A 171 11.97 -10.93 16.84
N CYS A 172 11.33 -10.44 15.79
CA CYS A 172 9.88 -10.20 15.76
C CYS A 172 9.07 -11.40 15.23
N GLY A 173 9.73 -12.50 14.82
CA GLY A 173 9.07 -13.69 14.30
C GLY A 173 8.41 -13.47 12.95
N ALA A 174 9.02 -12.66 12.07
CA ALA A 174 8.57 -12.48 10.70
C ALA A 174 8.78 -13.79 9.91
N ALA A 175 7.86 -14.11 9.01
CA ALA A 175 7.95 -15.32 8.20
C ALA A 175 9.09 -15.27 7.18
N ARG A 176 9.46 -14.06 6.74
CA ARG A 176 10.51 -13.79 5.76
C ARG A 176 11.02 -12.36 5.88
N VAL A 177 12.24 -12.15 5.37
CA VAL A 177 12.80 -10.82 5.09
C VAL A 177 13.04 -10.68 3.60
N ARG A 178 12.65 -9.55 3.02
CA ARG A 178 12.86 -9.25 1.59
C ARG A 178 13.82 -8.10 1.45
N LEU A 179 15.00 -8.38 0.90
CA LEU A 179 16.00 -7.37 0.59
C LEU A 179 15.73 -6.86 -0.83
N ILE A 180 15.19 -5.65 -0.90
CA ILE A 180 14.92 -4.97 -2.16
C ILE A 180 16.23 -4.42 -2.72
N LYS A 181 16.56 -4.87 -3.91
CA LYS A 181 17.77 -4.53 -4.65
C LYS A 181 17.38 -4.02 -6.04
N ASP A 182 18.35 -3.49 -6.75
CA ASP A 182 18.27 -3.05 -8.16
C ASP A 182 18.29 -4.24 -9.13
N VAL A 183 18.67 -5.42 -8.65
CA VAL A 183 18.53 -6.71 -9.34
C VAL A 183 17.32 -7.50 -8.81
N ASP A 184 16.69 -8.30 -9.67
CA ASP A 184 15.50 -9.10 -9.35
C ASP A 184 15.79 -10.45 -8.67
N GLY A 185 17.07 -10.72 -8.36
CA GLY A 185 17.50 -11.92 -7.66
C GLY A 185 19.01 -12.06 -7.59
N VAL A 186 19.47 -13.24 -7.17
CA VAL A 186 20.88 -13.63 -7.19
C VAL A 186 21.14 -14.41 -8.47
N TYR A 187 22.21 -14.06 -9.16
CA TYR A 187 22.62 -14.66 -10.42
C TYR A 187 23.91 -15.47 -10.26
N ALA A 188 24.19 -16.37 -11.20
CA ALA A 188 25.46 -17.10 -11.24
C ALA A 188 26.66 -16.18 -11.52
N GLU A 189 26.42 -15.11 -12.28
CA GLU A 189 27.36 -14.09 -12.73
C GLU A 189 26.64 -12.73 -12.65
N ASP A 190 27.37 -11.62 -12.72
CA ASP A 190 26.75 -10.30 -12.72
C ASP A 190 25.89 -10.11 -13.99
N PRO A 191 24.56 -9.94 -13.88
CA PRO A 191 23.69 -9.77 -15.04
C PRO A 191 23.94 -8.47 -15.80
N ALA A 192 24.60 -7.48 -15.20
CA ALA A 192 25.02 -6.26 -15.89
C ALA A 192 26.20 -6.51 -16.85
N GLU A 193 27.05 -7.50 -16.54
CA GLU A 193 28.18 -7.91 -17.38
C GLU A 193 27.78 -9.03 -18.35
N ASN A 194 26.95 -9.97 -17.90
CA ASN A 194 26.45 -11.09 -18.69
C ASN A 194 24.90 -11.13 -18.67
N PRO A 195 24.23 -10.59 -19.71
CA PRO A 195 22.76 -10.62 -19.81
C PRO A 195 22.13 -12.02 -19.89
N GLN A 196 22.93 -13.07 -20.14
CA GLN A 196 22.48 -14.46 -20.16
C GLN A 196 22.71 -15.17 -18.82
N ALA A 197 23.18 -14.46 -17.80
CA ALA A 197 23.40 -15.03 -16.48
C ALA A 197 22.14 -15.71 -15.95
N GLU A 198 22.30 -16.93 -15.45
CA GLU A 198 21.18 -17.70 -14.91
C GLU A 198 20.85 -17.28 -13.48
N ARG A 199 19.64 -16.73 -13.29
CA ARG A 199 19.11 -16.39 -11.97
C ARG A 199 18.83 -17.65 -11.16
N TYR A 200 19.11 -17.62 -9.87
CA TYR A 200 18.66 -18.64 -8.92
C TYR A 200 17.20 -18.39 -8.52
N ALA A 201 16.41 -19.45 -8.41
CA ALA A 201 15.12 -19.43 -7.73
C ALA A 201 15.31 -19.67 -6.23
N GLU A 202 16.18 -20.62 -5.87
CA GLU A 202 16.51 -21.01 -4.50
C GLU A 202 18.03 -21.16 -4.36
N LEU A 203 18.56 -20.81 -3.18
CA LEU A 203 19.95 -20.97 -2.78
C LEU A 203 20.01 -21.41 -1.31
N ASP A 204 20.98 -22.25 -0.97
CA ASP A 204 21.32 -22.46 0.44
C ASP A 204 22.19 -21.31 0.97
N TYR A 205 22.28 -21.19 2.30
CA TYR A 205 22.99 -20.08 2.95
C TYR A 205 24.48 -20.04 2.61
N ASP A 206 25.13 -21.19 2.48
CA ASP A 206 26.58 -21.25 2.23
C ASP A 206 26.87 -20.89 0.77
N ALA A 207 26.12 -21.47 -0.17
CA ALA A 207 26.18 -21.09 -1.57
C ALA A 207 25.86 -19.60 -1.78
N ALA A 208 24.87 -19.06 -1.07
CA ALA A 208 24.55 -17.63 -1.11
C ALA A 208 25.72 -16.77 -0.60
N ALA A 209 26.41 -17.16 0.47
CA ALA A 209 27.55 -16.43 0.99
C ALA A 209 28.70 -16.32 -0.04
N ASP A 210 28.88 -17.37 -0.85
CA ASP A 210 29.91 -17.41 -1.90
C ASP A 210 29.53 -16.56 -3.12
N VAL A 211 28.30 -16.71 -3.64
CA VAL A 211 27.90 -16.11 -4.93
C VAL A 211 27.29 -14.72 -4.83
N SER A 212 26.90 -14.27 -3.63
CA SER A 212 26.27 -12.95 -3.43
C SER A 212 27.20 -11.92 -2.76
N ALA A 213 28.51 -12.15 -2.85
CA ALA A 213 29.51 -11.22 -2.34
C ALA A 213 29.29 -9.79 -2.91
N GLY A 214 29.19 -8.80 -2.03
CA GLY A 214 28.89 -7.41 -2.41
C GLY A 214 27.40 -7.10 -2.60
N LEU A 215 26.57 -8.10 -2.89
CA LEU A 215 25.11 -7.95 -3.00
C LEU A 215 24.42 -8.07 -1.63
N ILE A 216 24.83 -9.03 -0.81
CA ILE A 216 24.28 -9.27 0.54
C ILE A 216 25.41 -9.22 1.57
N GLN A 217 25.17 -8.59 2.70
CA GLN A 217 26.15 -8.58 3.79
C GLN A 217 26.36 -10.01 4.37
N PRO A 218 27.61 -10.50 4.53
CA PRO A 218 27.88 -11.82 5.09
C PRO A 218 27.31 -12.03 6.50
N LYS A 219 27.39 -11.00 7.36
CA LYS A 219 26.78 -11.03 8.71
C LYS A 219 25.26 -11.29 8.66
N ALA A 220 24.58 -10.75 7.66
CA ALA A 220 23.14 -10.95 7.49
C ALA A 220 22.80 -12.39 7.08
N ILE A 221 23.58 -13.00 6.17
CA ILE A 221 23.42 -14.40 5.78
C ILE A 221 23.67 -15.32 6.98
N ALA A 222 24.75 -15.08 7.73
CA ALA A 222 25.07 -15.85 8.93
C ALA A 222 23.97 -15.76 10.00
N ALA A 223 23.45 -14.55 10.25
CA ALA A 223 22.33 -14.34 11.18
C ALA A 223 21.05 -15.05 10.71
N ALA A 224 20.74 -15.01 9.42
CA ALA A 224 19.57 -15.70 8.87
C ALA A 224 19.72 -17.22 8.95
N LYS A 225 20.92 -17.76 8.69
CA LYS A 225 21.23 -19.19 8.86
C LYS A 225 21.03 -19.62 10.32
N ALA A 226 21.54 -18.85 11.27
CA ALA A 226 21.39 -19.12 12.70
C ALA A 226 19.93 -19.11 13.16
N ALA A 227 19.09 -18.25 12.55
CA ALA A 227 17.67 -18.15 12.85
C ALA A 227 16.77 -19.06 11.98
N ASN A 228 17.34 -19.79 11.01
CA ASN A 228 16.60 -20.52 9.96
C ASN A 228 15.55 -19.63 9.25
N LEU A 229 15.92 -18.38 8.97
CA LEU A 229 15.07 -17.36 8.36
C LEU A 229 15.23 -17.35 6.84
N VAL A 230 14.12 -17.26 6.11
CA VAL A 230 14.14 -17.11 4.66
C VAL A 230 14.48 -15.66 4.28
N ILE A 231 15.52 -15.48 3.47
CA ILE A 231 15.83 -14.20 2.82
C ILE A 231 15.30 -14.25 1.38
N GLU A 232 14.60 -13.21 0.96
CA GLU A 232 14.20 -13.00 -0.43
C GLU A 232 15.00 -11.84 -1.04
N ILE A 233 15.62 -12.07 -2.20
CA ILE A 233 16.26 -11.02 -3.00
C ILE A 233 15.36 -10.73 -4.20
N ALA A 234 14.94 -9.48 -4.35
CA ALA A 234 14.03 -9.08 -5.41
C ALA A 234 14.17 -7.58 -5.75
N ALA A 235 13.67 -7.23 -6.93
CA ALA A 235 13.51 -5.85 -7.37
C ALA A 235 12.13 -5.30 -6.97
N MET A 236 12.00 -3.97 -6.92
CA MET A 236 10.73 -3.29 -6.64
C MET A 236 9.65 -3.67 -7.66
N GLY A 237 8.49 -4.11 -7.16
CA GLY A 237 7.35 -4.53 -7.96
C GLY A 237 7.40 -5.98 -8.48
N ALA A 238 8.55 -6.66 -8.37
CA ALA A 238 8.72 -8.04 -8.85
C ALA A 238 7.85 -9.02 -8.05
N GLY A 239 7.16 -9.95 -8.73
CA GLY A 239 6.43 -11.03 -8.07
C GLY A 239 7.39 -12.08 -7.50
N ASP A 240 8.34 -12.50 -8.32
CA ASP A 240 9.40 -13.43 -8.00
C ASP A 240 10.51 -12.84 -7.12
N ALA A 241 11.29 -13.75 -6.54
CA ALA A 241 12.50 -13.46 -5.80
C ALA A 241 13.46 -14.65 -5.93
N THR A 242 14.72 -14.46 -5.55
CA THR A 242 15.59 -15.58 -5.14
C THR A 242 15.40 -15.82 -3.66
N ARG A 243 15.10 -17.06 -3.27
CA ARG A 243 14.91 -17.44 -1.86
C ARG A 243 16.19 -18.09 -1.34
N ILE A 244 16.77 -17.53 -0.28
CA ILE A 244 17.88 -18.13 0.45
C ILE A 244 17.32 -18.80 1.70
N CYS A 245 17.46 -20.12 1.79
CA CYS A 245 16.91 -20.92 2.87
C CYS A 245 17.64 -22.26 3.01
N ALA A 246 17.25 -23.12 3.95
CA ALA A 246 17.80 -24.48 4.08
C ALA A 246 17.27 -25.45 2.98
N ALA A 247 17.40 -25.07 1.71
CA ALA A 247 16.99 -25.85 0.54
C ALA A 247 18.10 -25.86 -0.51
N PRO A 248 18.23 -26.93 -1.32
CA PRO A 248 19.27 -27.00 -2.34
C PRO A 248 19.10 -25.92 -3.40
N ALA A 249 20.23 -25.45 -3.94
CA ALA A 249 20.24 -24.46 -5.00
C ALA A 249 19.45 -24.92 -6.24
N ARG A 250 18.61 -24.04 -6.78
CA ARG A 250 17.82 -24.28 -8.00
C ARG A 250 17.81 -23.04 -8.87
N LYS A 251 18.01 -23.21 -10.18
CA LYS A 251 17.88 -22.12 -11.17
C LYS A 251 16.42 -21.77 -11.43
N ALA A 252 16.16 -20.49 -11.68
CA ALA A 252 14.86 -20.01 -12.12
C ALA A 252 14.71 -20.26 -13.62
N ALA A 253 13.47 -20.52 -14.06
CA ALA A 253 13.17 -20.53 -15.48
C ALA A 253 13.33 -19.11 -16.05
N ALA A 254 13.96 -18.98 -17.22
CA ALA A 254 14.03 -17.71 -17.93
C ALA A 254 12.60 -17.23 -18.26
N ARG A 255 12.30 -15.97 -17.92
CA ARG A 255 11.03 -15.33 -18.25
C ARG A 255 11.30 -14.06 -19.05
N PRO A 256 10.71 -13.92 -20.25
CA PRO A 256 10.85 -12.68 -21.00
C PRO A 256 10.12 -11.55 -20.28
N ALA A 257 10.76 -10.39 -20.17
CA ALA A 257 10.10 -9.17 -19.70
C ALA A 257 9.04 -8.75 -20.72
N ARG A 258 7.75 -8.86 -20.36
CA ARG A 258 6.64 -8.38 -21.20
C ARG A 258 6.21 -7.01 -20.71
N ARG A 259 6.31 -6.00 -21.58
CA ARG A 259 5.68 -4.69 -21.34
C ARG A 259 4.18 -4.80 -21.55
N LEU A 260 3.40 -4.17 -20.68
CA LEU A 260 1.96 -4.02 -20.87
C LEU A 260 1.67 -2.72 -21.63
N ARG A 261 0.84 -2.82 -22.68
CA ARG A 261 0.30 -1.65 -23.38
C ARG A 261 -0.88 -1.10 -22.59
N VAL A 262 -0.75 0.13 -22.13
CA VAL A 262 -1.67 0.77 -21.20
C VAL A 262 -2.34 1.99 -21.85
N SER A 263 -3.67 1.99 -21.84
CA SER A 263 -4.49 3.16 -22.20
C SER A 263 -5.00 3.87 -20.96
N LEU A 264 -4.62 5.13 -20.76
CA LEU A 264 -5.10 5.94 -19.65
C LEU A 264 -6.22 6.87 -20.11
N LEU A 265 -7.43 6.65 -19.57
CA LEU A 265 -8.61 7.43 -19.88
C LEU A 265 -8.89 8.45 -18.77
N GLY A 266 -8.58 9.71 -19.02
CA GLY A 266 -8.71 10.78 -18.03
C GLY A 266 -7.39 11.06 -17.29
N CYS A 267 -6.93 12.30 -17.39
CA CYS A 267 -5.69 12.76 -16.75
C CYS A 267 -5.94 13.92 -15.76
N GLY A 268 -6.96 13.80 -14.91
CA GLY A 268 -7.21 14.71 -13.79
C GLY A 268 -6.13 14.62 -12.70
N ALA A 269 -6.44 15.03 -11.47
CA ALA A 269 -5.47 14.95 -10.37
C ALA A 269 -4.96 13.51 -10.15
N VAL A 270 -5.89 12.54 -10.03
CA VAL A 270 -5.57 11.11 -9.88
C VAL A 270 -4.83 10.58 -11.11
N GLY A 271 -5.38 10.79 -12.32
CA GLY A 271 -4.76 10.32 -13.56
C GLY A 271 -3.35 10.87 -13.80
N ALA A 272 -3.06 12.11 -13.39
CA ALA A 272 -1.70 12.65 -13.43
C ALA A 272 -0.74 11.96 -12.45
N GLY A 273 -1.23 11.50 -11.30
CA GLY A 273 -0.46 10.67 -10.38
C GLY A 273 -0.17 9.29 -10.96
N VAL A 274 -1.18 8.63 -11.53
CA VAL A 274 -1.03 7.33 -12.19
C VAL A 274 -0.07 7.42 -13.38
N LEU A 275 -0.19 8.46 -14.20
CA LEU A 275 0.72 8.70 -15.32
C LEU A 275 2.16 8.87 -14.87
N ALA A 276 2.40 9.52 -13.72
CA ALA A 276 3.76 9.66 -13.17
C ALA A 276 4.36 8.28 -12.82
N HIS A 277 3.58 7.40 -12.19
CA HIS A 277 4.00 6.03 -11.86
C HIS A 277 4.24 5.15 -13.10
N LEU A 278 3.36 5.24 -14.11
CA LEU A 278 3.55 4.52 -15.37
C LEU A 278 4.84 4.97 -16.07
N ARG A 279 5.11 6.28 -16.10
CA ARG A 279 6.32 6.86 -16.72
C ARG A 279 7.60 6.54 -15.98
N SER A 280 7.54 6.28 -14.66
CA SER A 280 8.71 5.87 -13.89
C SER A 280 9.10 4.41 -14.11
N ARG A 281 8.27 3.64 -14.84
CA ARG A 281 8.49 2.22 -15.14
C ARG A 281 8.38 1.90 -16.64
N PRO A 282 9.21 2.53 -17.51
CA PRO A 282 9.21 2.25 -18.95
C PRO A 282 9.73 0.83 -19.26
N ASP A 283 10.35 0.17 -18.29
CA ASP A 283 10.69 -1.25 -18.32
C ASP A 283 9.45 -2.15 -18.35
N LEU A 284 8.34 -1.73 -17.71
CA LEU A 284 7.11 -2.51 -17.56
C LEU A 284 5.96 -2.05 -18.45
N PHE A 285 5.92 -0.77 -18.83
CA PHE A 285 4.74 -0.18 -19.47
C PHE A 285 5.07 0.51 -20.79
N GLU A 286 4.21 0.27 -21.77
CA GLU A 286 4.09 1.05 -22.99
C GLU A 286 2.79 1.86 -22.92
N ILE A 287 2.87 3.20 -22.99
CA ILE A 287 1.72 4.07 -22.73
C ILE A 287 1.15 4.58 -24.06
N ASN A 288 -0.11 4.24 -24.33
CA ASN A 288 -0.88 4.78 -25.45
C ASN A 288 -1.17 6.28 -25.27
N PRO A 289 -1.62 7.00 -26.32
CA PRO A 289 -2.07 8.38 -26.17
C PRO A 289 -3.08 8.55 -25.03
N VAL A 290 -2.80 9.44 -24.09
CA VAL A 290 -3.63 9.65 -22.91
C VAL A 290 -4.87 10.47 -23.27
N LEU A 291 -6.06 9.94 -22.98
CA LEU A 291 -7.31 10.62 -23.28
C LEU A 291 -7.56 11.78 -22.30
N VAL A 292 -7.76 12.98 -22.83
CA VAL A 292 -8.11 14.20 -22.09
C VAL A 292 -9.16 15.00 -22.85
N ARG A 293 -9.96 15.79 -22.14
CA ARG A 293 -10.95 16.69 -22.78
C ARG A 293 -10.33 17.83 -23.58
N ASN A 294 -9.15 18.32 -23.16
CA ASN A 294 -8.49 19.45 -23.79
C ASN A 294 -6.97 19.21 -23.86
N THR A 295 -6.48 18.87 -25.04
CA THR A 295 -5.07 18.60 -25.33
C THR A 295 -4.20 19.86 -25.26
N ALA A 296 -4.74 21.04 -25.56
CA ALA A 296 -4.01 22.32 -25.53
C ALA A 296 -3.55 22.71 -24.11
N SER A 297 -4.22 22.20 -23.07
CA SER A 297 -3.85 22.42 -21.67
C SER A 297 -2.66 21.57 -21.19
N ARG A 298 -2.07 20.75 -22.08
CA ARG A 298 -1.02 19.79 -21.75
C ARG A 298 0.26 20.09 -22.52
N PRO A 299 1.44 20.01 -21.87
CA PRO A 299 2.71 20.25 -22.55
C PRO A 299 2.95 19.16 -23.61
N GLY A 300 3.00 19.56 -24.89
CA GLY A 300 3.16 18.66 -26.04
C GLY A 300 4.57 18.10 -26.26
N ASN A 301 5.53 18.43 -25.38
CA ASN A 301 6.96 18.18 -25.59
C ASN A 301 7.47 16.97 -24.78
N GLY A 302 6.57 16.23 -24.14
CA GLY A 302 6.90 15.03 -23.36
C GLY A 302 6.83 13.75 -24.19
N PRO A 303 7.43 12.64 -23.70
CA PRO A 303 7.34 11.33 -24.36
C PRO A 303 5.91 10.75 -24.41
N VAL A 304 5.00 11.30 -23.61
CA VAL A 304 3.59 10.89 -23.58
C VAL A 304 2.77 11.79 -24.49
N ARG A 305 2.04 11.18 -25.43
CA ARG A 305 1.09 11.87 -26.31
C ARG A 305 -0.25 12.01 -25.60
N PHE A 306 -0.94 13.12 -25.83
CA PHE A 306 -2.31 13.35 -25.37
C PHE A 306 -3.25 13.38 -26.58
N THR A 307 -4.47 12.89 -26.40
CA THR A 307 -5.53 12.91 -27.41
C THR A 307 -6.87 13.25 -26.76
N ASP A 308 -7.80 13.76 -27.55
CA ASP A 308 -9.20 13.98 -27.21
C ASP A 308 -10.14 12.96 -27.87
N THR A 309 -9.59 11.97 -28.58
CA THR A 309 -10.34 10.91 -29.26
C THR A 309 -10.13 9.56 -28.59
N LEU A 310 -11.21 8.82 -28.38
CA LEU A 310 -11.17 7.49 -27.77
C LEU A 310 -10.42 6.49 -28.66
N ASP A 311 -10.63 6.54 -29.98
CA ASP A 311 -9.98 5.65 -30.95
C ASP A 311 -8.44 5.73 -30.89
N ALA A 312 -7.90 6.95 -30.78
CA ALA A 312 -6.46 7.11 -30.63
C ALA A 312 -5.97 6.61 -29.26
N ALA A 313 -6.74 6.83 -28.20
CA ALA A 313 -6.39 6.40 -26.85
C ALA A 313 -6.42 4.88 -26.68
N LEU A 314 -7.29 4.18 -27.41
CA LEU A 314 -7.43 2.71 -27.41
C LEU A 314 -6.73 2.05 -28.60
N SER A 315 -5.86 2.79 -29.30
CA SER A 315 -5.17 2.28 -30.48
C SER A 315 -4.26 1.08 -30.16
N GLY A 316 -4.10 0.17 -31.11
CA GLY A 316 -3.21 -0.99 -30.98
C GLY A 316 -3.69 -2.08 -30.04
N GLU A 317 -4.96 -2.09 -29.60
CA GLU A 317 -5.55 -3.08 -28.69
C GLU A 317 -4.78 -3.18 -27.36
N PRO A 318 -5.05 -2.27 -26.39
CA PRO A 318 -4.33 -2.24 -25.13
C PRO A 318 -4.52 -3.53 -24.33
N ASP A 319 -3.48 -3.95 -23.62
CA ASP A 319 -3.58 -5.07 -22.66
C ASP A 319 -4.35 -4.63 -21.40
N LEU A 320 -4.30 -3.33 -21.09
CA LEU A 320 -4.88 -2.73 -19.89
C LEU A 320 -5.44 -1.34 -20.20
N VAL A 321 -6.68 -1.07 -19.76
CA VAL A 321 -7.28 0.27 -19.76
C VAL A 321 -7.45 0.75 -18.32
N VAL A 322 -6.93 1.93 -18.03
CA VAL A 322 -7.08 2.62 -16.76
C VAL A 322 -8.14 3.72 -16.93
N GLU A 323 -9.32 3.52 -16.35
CA GLU A 323 -10.48 4.39 -16.51
C GLU A 323 -10.64 5.33 -15.30
N LEU A 324 -10.51 6.63 -15.55
CA LEU A 324 -10.58 7.71 -14.55
C LEU A 324 -11.38 8.91 -15.10
N LEU A 325 -12.39 8.63 -15.92
CA LEU A 325 -13.34 9.62 -16.43
C LEU A 325 -14.42 9.90 -15.38
N GLY A 326 -15.16 10.99 -15.59
CA GLY A 326 -16.37 11.27 -14.82
C GLY A 326 -17.61 10.72 -15.52
N GLY A 327 -18.72 10.59 -14.77
CA GLY A 327 -19.98 10.04 -15.26
C GLY A 327 -20.06 8.52 -15.08
N ALA A 328 -21.20 7.93 -15.45
CA ALA A 328 -21.48 6.50 -15.24
C ALA A 328 -21.68 5.72 -16.54
N GLU A 329 -22.55 6.20 -17.43
CA GLU A 329 -22.99 5.43 -18.62
C GLU A 329 -21.86 5.25 -19.65
N LEU A 330 -21.30 6.34 -20.17
CA LEU A 330 -20.23 6.27 -21.18
C LEU A 330 -18.98 5.53 -20.67
N PRO A 331 -18.46 5.79 -19.44
CA PRO A 331 -17.37 5.00 -18.89
C PRO A 331 -17.70 3.51 -18.79
N ALA A 332 -18.92 3.14 -18.38
CA ALA A 332 -19.33 1.74 -18.32
C ALA A 332 -19.39 1.07 -19.69
N ASP A 333 -19.84 1.78 -20.73
CA ASP A 333 -19.82 1.27 -22.11
C ASP A 333 -18.39 0.99 -22.57
N ILE A 334 -17.48 1.95 -22.39
CA ILE A 334 -16.06 1.82 -22.76
C ILE A 334 -15.42 0.65 -22.02
N MET A 335 -15.63 0.54 -20.70
CA MET A 335 -15.08 -0.56 -19.90
C MET A 335 -15.64 -1.91 -20.34
N ALA A 336 -16.95 -2.04 -20.57
CA ALA A 336 -17.56 -3.29 -21.01
C ALA A 336 -17.01 -3.75 -22.37
N ASP A 337 -16.85 -2.83 -23.33
CA ASP A 337 -16.33 -3.14 -24.66
C ASP A 337 -14.86 -3.59 -24.61
N ALA A 338 -14.03 -2.91 -23.81
CA ALA A 338 -12.64 -3.29 -23.60
C ALA A 338 -12.50 -4.65 -22.90
N LEU A 339 -13.32 -4.91 -21.87
CA LEU A 339 -13.36 -6.19 -21.17
C LEU A 339 -13.73 -7.34 -22.11
N HIS A 340 -14.76 -7.18 -22.95
CA HIS A 340 -15.15 -8.20 -23.94
C HIS A 340 -14.03 -8.51 -24.94
N ARG A 341 -13.16 -7.56 -25.23
CA ARG A 341 -11.99 -7.74 -26.11
C ARG A 341 -10.78 -8.35 -25.40
N GLY A 342 -10.90 -8.67 -24.10
CA GLY A 342 -9.85 -9.26 -23.29
C GLY A 342 -8.89 -8.26 -22.63
N ALA A 343 -9.13 -6.95 -22.76
CA ALA A 343 -8.33 -5.94 -22.07
C ALA A 343 -8.72 -5.87 -20.59
N HIS A 344 -7.72 -5.89 -19.69
CA HIS A 344 -7.98 -5.67 -18.27
C HIS A 344 -8.43 -4.24 -18.00
N ILE A 345 -9.24 -4.04 -16.96
CA ILE A 345 -9.67 -2.71 -16.51
C ILE A 345 -9.18 -2.46 -15.09
N VAL A 346 -8.64 -1.26 -14.87
CA VAL A 346 -8.50 -0.67 -13.54
C VAL A 346 -9.29 0.63 -13.51
N THR A 347 -10.18 0.81 -12.54
CA THR A 347 -11.02 2.02 -12.46
C THR A 347 -11.15 2.54 -11.03
N ALA A 348 -11.32 3.85 -10.89
CA ALA A 348 -11.74 4.50 -9.64
C ALA A 348 -13.19 5.00 -9.70
N ASN A 349 -13.93 4.68 -10.77
CA ASN A 349 -15.25 5.23 -11.05
C ASN A 349 -16.36 4.44 -10.33
N LYS A 350 -16.57 4.82 -9.07
CA LYS A 350 -17.62 4.26 -8.20
C LYS A 350 -19.02 4.33 -8.83
N ALA A 351 -19.37 5.43 -9.49
CA ALA A 351 -20.71 5.64 -10.03
C ALA A 351 -21.02 4.67 -11.19
N ALA A 352 -20.06 4.46 -12.10
CA ALA A 352 -20.17 3.45 -13.15
C ALA A 352 -20.29 2.04 -12.56
N LEU A 353 -19.46 1.71 -11.57
CA LEU A 353 -19.45 0.39 -10.92
C LEU A 353 -20.76 0.10 -10.18
N ALA A 354 -21.26 1.03 -9.36
CA ALA A 354 -22.45 0.81 -8.55
C ALA A 354 -23.70 0.56 -9.41
N ARG A 355 -23.81 1.24 -10.57
CA ARG A 355 -24.94 1.10 -11.50
C ARG A 355 -24.81 -0.09 -12.44
N HIS A 356 -23.61 -0.35 -12.94
CA HIS A 356 -23.37 -1.32 -14.02
C HIS A 356 -22.57 -2.55 -13.57
N TYR A 357 -22.54 -2.84 -12.27
CA TYR A 357 -21.73 -3.90 -11.67
C TYR A 357 -21.85 -5.24 -12.41
N ASP A 358 -23.08 -5.73 -12.59
CA ASP A 358 -23.35 -7.04 -13.17
C ASP A 358 -22.95 -7.10 -14.65
N ARG A 359 -23.22 -6.03 -15.41
CA ARG A 359 -22.82 -5.89 -16.82
C ARG A 359 -21.29 -5.92 -16.97
N LEU A 360 -20.59 -5.15 -16.15
CA LEU A 360 -19.13 -5.05 -16.21
C LEU A 360 -18.46 -6.38 -15.81
N HIS A 361 -18.95 -7.04 -14.76
CA HIS A 361 -18.41 -8.34 -14.35
C HIS A 361 -18.76 -9.46 -15.34
N ALA A 362 -19.90 -9.39 -16.02
CA ALA A 362 -20.21 -10.31 -17.13
C ALA A 362 -19.23 -10.13 -18.28
N ALA A 363 -19.01 -8.89 -18.73
CA ALA A 363 -18.04 -8.60 -19.80
C ALA A 363 -16.62 -9.06 -19.44
N ALA A 364 -16.19 -8.88 -18.18
CA ALA A 364 -14.90 -9.36 -17.70
C ALA A 364 -14.77 -10.88 -17.80
N ARG A 365 -15.80 -11.63 -17.40
CA ARG A 365 -15.82 -13.09 -17.51
C ARG A 365 -15.79 -13.54 -18.97
N ASP A 366 -16.61 -12.94 -19.82
CA ASP A 366 -16.77 -13.34 -21.21
C ASP A 366 -15.50 -13.09 -22.03
N GLY A 367 -14.78 -12.00 -21.75
CA GLY A 367 -13.48 -11.70 -22.38
C GLY A 367 -12.27 -12.34 -21.70
N GLY A 368 -12.44 -13.05 -20.58
CA GLY A 368 -11.32 -13.60 -19.80
C GLY A 368 -10.42 -12.53 -19.18
N ALA A 369 -10.95 -11.32 -18.97
CA ALA A 369 -10.23 -10.16 -18.44
C ALA A 369 -10.50 -9.95 -16.94
N ARG A 370 -9.73 -9.03 -16.33
CA ARG A 370 -9.89 -8.66 -14.92
C ARG A 370 -10.43 -7.24 -14.83
N LEU A 371 -11.33 -7.02 -13.88
CA LEU A 371 -11.84 -5.71 -13.49
C LEU A 371 -11.41 -5.43 -12.05
N SER A 372 -10.48 -4.51 -11.87
CA SER A 372 -9.97 -4.08 -10.56
C SER A 372 -10.45 -2.66 -10.24
N PHE A 373 -10.87 -2.44 -9.00
CA PHE A 373 -11.50 -1.18 -8.60
C PHE A 373 -11.25 -0.80 -7.13
N SER A 374 -10.08 -1.15 -6.60
CA SER A 374 -9.73 -0.92 -5.18
C SER A 374 -9.89 0.56 -4.80
N ALA A 375 -9.47 1.44 -5.71
CA ALA A 375 -9.56 2.89 -5.54
C ALA A 375 -10.99 3.45 -5.48
N ALA A 376 -11.99 2.75 -6.02
CA ALA A 376 -13.38 3.25 -6.06
C ALA A 376 -14.09 3.21 -4.70
N VAL A 377 -13.66 2.30 -3.81
CA VAL A 377 -14.26 2.11 -2.47
C VAL A 377 -13.29 2.50 -1.38
N GLY A 378 -12.08 1.95 -1.40
CA GLY A 378 -11.12 2.04 -0.31
C GLY A 378 -10.25 3.29 -0.33
N GLY A 379 -10.06 3.92 -1.49
CA GLY A 379 -8.93 4.83 -1.68
C GLY A 379 -7.63 4.10 -1.37
N GLY A 380 -6.81 4.65 -0.48
CA GLY A 380 -5.63 3.97 0.07
C GLY A 380 -5.91 2.92 1.16
N THR A 381 -7.18 2.66 1.49
CA THR A 381 -7.56 1.61 2.48
C THR A 381 -7.85 0.29 1.77
N PRO A 382 -7.15 -0.82 2.07
CA PRO A 382 -7.25 -2.08 1.33
C PRO A 382 -8.47 -2.93 1.75
N ILE A 383 -9.67 -2.35 1.65
CA ILE A 383 -10.91 -2.98 2.13
C ILE A 383 -11.35 -4.14 1.22
N LEU A 384 -11.29 -3.99 -0.10
CA LEU A 384 -11.71 -5.04 -1.03
C LEU A 384 -10.77 -6.23 -0.97
N GLU A 385 -9.46 -5.96 -0.92
CA GLU A 385 -8.42 -6.98 -0.79
C GLU A 385 -8.53 -7.73 0.53
N THR A 386 -8.96 -7.05 1.60
CA THR A 386 -9.23 -7.70 2.89
C THR A 386 -10.46 -8.60 2.83
N LEU A 387 -11.55 -8.15 2.18
CA LEU A 387 -12.73 -8.99 1.98
C LEU A 387 -12.42 -10.24 1.16
N ASP A 388 -11.62 -10.12 0.09
CA ASP A 388 -11.20 -11.26 -0.72
C ASP A 388 -10.41 -12.28 0.10
N ARG A 389 -9.49 -11.82 0.98
CA ARG A 389 -8.77 -12.73 1.89
C ARG A 389 -9.71 -13.39 2.89
N LEU A 390 -10.64 -12.63 3.46
CA LEU A 390 -11.60 -13.16 4.42
C LEU A 390 -12.53 -14.20 3.78
N ALA A 391 -12.88 -14.05 2.51
CA ALA A 391 -13.68 -15.05 1.81
C ALA A 391 -13.04 -16.45 1.84
N ALA A 392 -11.71 -16.54 1.86
CA ALA A 392 -10.99 -17.82 1.99
C ALA A 392 -11.08 -18.44 3.40
N THR A 393 -11.45 -17.67 4.42
CA THR A 393 -11.51 -18.10 5.83
C THR A 393 -12.92 -17.97 6.45
N GLY A 394 -13.96 -17.84 5.63
CA GLY A 394 -15.37 -17.82 6.07
C GLY A 394 -16.14 -16.52 5.82
N GLY A 395 -15.45 -15.46 5.39
CA GLY A 395 -16.02 -14.16 5.08
C GLY A 395 -16.27 -13.27 6.31
N ALA A 396 -16.68 -12.04 6.07
CA ALA A 396 -17.23 -11.17 7.11
C ALA A 396 -18.73 -11.48 7.28
N ALA A 397 -19.26 -11.35 8.50
CA ALA A 397 -20.69 -11.37 8.79
C ALA A 397 -21.28 -9.95 8.81
N ARG A 398 -20.49 -8.98 9.27
CA ARG A 398 -20.90 -7.58 9.40
C ARG A 398 -19.74 -6.65 9.08
N ILE A 399 -20.06 -5.53 8.44
CA ILE A 399 -19.11 -4.48 8.10
C ILE A 399 -19.69 -3.16 8.57
N GLU A 400 -18.90 -2.41 9.34
CA GLU A 400 -19.14 -1.01 9.61
C GLU A 400 -18.07 -0.16 8.96
N GLY A 401 -18.41 1.02 8.46
CA GLY A 401 -17.40 1.90 7.89
C GLY A 401 -17.78 3.37 7.88
N VAL A 402 -16.77 4.19 8.21
CA VAL A 402 -16.74 5.62 7.90
C VAL A 402 -15.98 5.75 6.59
N MET A 403 -16.67 6.12 5.53
CA MET A 403 -16.14 6.03 4.16
C MET A 403 -16.36 7.28 3.30
N ASN A 404 -16.76 8.40 3.92
CA ASN A 404 -16.96 9.69 3.26
C ASN A 404 -16.15 10.79 3.97
N GLY A 405 -15.11 11.29 3.29
CA GLY A 405 -14.21 12.31 3.82
C GLY A 405 -14.87 13.69 3.97
N THR A 406 -15.75 14.07 3.04
CA THR A 406 -16.52 15.31 3.12
C THR A 406 -17.41 15.31 4.36
N ALA A 407 -18.13 14.21 4.59
CA ALA A 407 -18.98 14.02 5.76
C ALA A 407 -18.19 14.10 7.07
N ASN A 408 -17.03 13.43 7.13
CA ASN A 408 -16.12 13.51 8.29
C ASN A 408 -15.71 14.95 8.59
N PHE A 409 -15.26 15.68 7.57
CA PHE A 409 -14.84 17.06 7.74
C PHE A 409 -15.98 17.95 8.23
N LEU A 410 -17.18 17.80 7.66
CA LEU A 410 -18.35 18.58 8.08
C LEU A 410 -18.71 18.29 9.54
N LEU A 411 -18.79 17.02 9.94
CA LEU A 411 -19.11 16.64 11.32
C LEU A 411 -18.05 17.15 12.32
N ASP A 412 -16.76 17.11 11.96
CA ASP A 412 -15.69 17.65 12.80
C ASP A 412 -15.81 19.18 12.96
N ARG A 413 -16.25 19.91 11.92
CA ARG A 413 -16.53 21.37 11.99
C ARG A 413 -17.77 21.70 12.82
N LEU A 414 -18.86 20.95 12.66
CA LEU A 414 -20.06 21.09 13.48
C LEU A 414 -19.74 20.83 14.96
N ALA A 415 -18.90 19.83 15.25
CA ALA A 415 -18.43 19.53 16.60
C ALA A 415 -17.51 20.64 17.18
N ALA A 416 -16.92 21.48 16.33
CA ALA A 416 -16.21 22.69 16.74
C ALA A 416 -17.13 23.90 16.96
N GLY A 417 -18.43 23.76 16.67
CA GLY A 417 -19.46 24.80 16.83
C GLY A 417 -19.67 25.67 15.59
N ASP A 418 -19.17 25.27 14.41
CA ASP A 418 -19.48 25.97 13.16
C ASP A 418 -20.94 25.70 12.74
N ALA A 419 -21.57 26.70 12.11
CA ALA A 419 -22.85 26.51 11.43
C ALA A 419 -22.67 25.67 10.14
N PHE A 420 -23.70 24.90 9.77
CA PHE A 420 -23.66 23.97 8.63
C PHE A 420 -23.19 24.62 7.32
N ASP A 421 -23.83 25.72 6.91
CA ASP A 421 -23.48 26.44 5.67
C ASP A 421 -22.02 26.95 5.66
N ARG A 422 -21.50 27.32 6.84
CA ARG A 422 -20.11 27.75 6.98
C ARG A 422 -19.16 26.57 6.83
N ALA A 423 -19.49 25.44 7.44
CA ALA A 423 -18.72 24.20 7.31
C ALA A 423 -18.65 23.73 5.85
N VAL A 424 -19.78 23.78 5.11
CA VAL A 424 -19.82 23.44 3.68
C VAL A 424 -18.94 24.38 2.85
N LYS A 425 -19.06 25.69 3.03
CA LYS A 425 -18.21 26.68 2.31
C LYS A 425 -16.72 26.48 2.58
N GLU A 426 -16.37 26.15 3.81
CA GLU A 426 -14.99 25.87 4.19
C GLU A 426 -14.48 24.55 3.60
N ALA A 427 -15.32 23.51 3.58
CA ALA A 427 -15.01 22.24 2.92
C ALA A 427 -14.74 22.46 1.41
N GLN A 428 -15.54 23.29 0.74
CA GLN A 428 -15.36 23.66 -0.66
C GLN A 428 -14.05 24.44 -0.87
N ARG A 429 -13.77 25.42 -0.01
CA ARG A 429 -12.54 26.23 -0.08
C ARG A 429 -11.28 25.38 0.08
N LEU A 430 -11.34 24.37 0.94
CA LEU A 430 -10.23 23.43 1.20
C LEU A 430 -10.20 22.26 0.21
N GLY A 431 -11.19 22.14 -0.68
CA GLY A 431 -11.27 21.08 -1.68
C GLY A 431 -11.70 19.72 -1.12
N PHE A 432 -12.29 19.67 0.08
CA PHE A 432 -12.96 18.48 0.60
C PHE A 432 -14.30 18.24 -0.12
N ALA A 433 -15.04 19.31 -0.43
CA ALA A 433 -16.33 19.24 -1.08
C ALA A 433 -16.28 19.86 -2.49
N GLU A 434 -17.02 19.28 -3.44
CA GLU A 434 -17.24 19.90 -4.75
C GLU A 434 -18.20 21.10 -4.65
N ALA A 435 -18.35 21.82 -5.77
CA ALA A 435 -19.29 22.95 -5.85
C ALA A 435 -20.73 22.53 -5.53
N ASP A 436 -21.11 21.31 -5.93
CA ASP A 436 -22.33 20.63 -5.51
C ASP A 436 -21.97 19.44 -4.60
N PRO A 437 -22.15 19.56 -3.26
CA PRO A 437 -21.81 18.50 -2.31
C PRO A 437 -22.99 17.56 -2.01
N ALA A 438 -24.10 17.61 -2.75
CA ALA A 438 -25.33 16.89 -2.41
C ALA A 438 -25.11 15.38 -2.21
N ALA A 439 -24.31 14.75 -3.07
CA ALA A 439 -24.01 13.32 -2.98
C ALA A 439 -23.32 12.93 -1.65
N ASP A 440 -22.47 13.81 -1.11
CA ASP A 440 -21.79 13.60 0.17
C ASP A 440 -22.70 13.91 1.35
N VAL A 441 -23.41 15.04 1.28
CA VAL A 441 -24.28 15.54 2.35
C VAL A 441 -25.48 14.62 2.59
N GLU A 442 -26.11 14.13 1.53
CA GLU A 442 -27.28 13.26 1.59
C GLU A 442 -26.92 11.77 1.73
N GLY A 443 -25.62 11.44 1.85
CA GLY A 443 -25.15 10.07 2.09
C GLY A 443 -25.16 9.15 0.87
N HIS A 444 -25.42 9.65 -0.34
CA HIS A 444 -25.40 8.85 -1.56
C HIS A 444 -24.02 8.26 -1.86
N ASP A 445 -22.93 9.01 -1.64
CA ASP A 445 -21.56 8.51 -1.84
C ASP A 445 -21.26 7.30 -0.95
N ALA A 446 -21.65 7.36 0.33
CA ALA A 446 -21.48 6.26 1.27
C ALA A 446 -22.38 5.07 0.91
N ALA A 447 -23.60 5.31 0.43
CA ALA A 447 -24.50 4.25 -0.02
C ALA A 447 -23.97 3.51 -1.26
N ASP A 448 -23.41 4.24 -2.24
CA ASP A 448 -22.76 3.64 -3.40
C ASP A 448 -21.59 2.73 -2.98
N LYS A 449 -20.71 3.22 -2.09
CA LYS A 449 -19.59 2.42 -1.55
C LYS A 449 -20.09 1.19 -0.79
N LEU A 450 -21.12 1.35 0.04
CA LEU A 450 -21.71 0.26 0.82
C LEU A 450 -22.32 -0.81 -0.09
N SER A 451 -22.97 -0.43 -1.20
CA SER A 451 -23.49 -1.38 -2.18
C SER A 451 -22.38 -2.25 -2.80
N LEU A 452 -21.23 -1.65 -3.11
CA LEU A 452 -20.06 -2.36 -3.65
C LEU A 452 -19.42 -3.26 -2.58
N LEU A 453 -19.38 -2.83 -1.32
CA LEU A 453 -18.92 -3.66 -0.20
C LEU A 453 -19.84 -4.87 0.01
N ILE A 454 -21.16 -4.69 -0.08
CA ILE A 454 -22.14 -5.79 0.01
C ILE A 454 -21.92 -6.80 -1.12
N ARG A 455 -21.66 -6.33 -2.35
CA ARG A 455 -21.32 -7.18 -3.50
C ARG A 455 -20.04 -7.98 -3.22
N ALA A 456 -18.99 -7.32 -2.76
CA ALA A 456 -17.69 -7.95 -2.50
C ALA A 456 -17.76 -8.96 -1.33
N ALA A 457 -18.42 -8.59 -0.23
CA ALA A 457 -18.47 -9.40 0.99
C ALA A 457 -19.46 -10.56 0.90
N PHE A 458 -20.65 -10.31 0.35
CA PHE A 458 -21.79 -11.24 0.43
C PHE A 458 -22.23 -11.78 -0.93
N GLY A 459 -21.71 -11.26 -2.04
CA GLY A 459 -22.14 -11.62 -3.39
C GLY A 459 -23.59 -11.19 -3.71
N LYS A 460 -24.15 -10.24 -2.93
CA LYS A 460 -25.56 -9.83 -3.03
C LYS A 460 -25.71 -8.49 -3.75
N ALA A 461 -26.78 -8.39 -4.53
CA ALA A 461 -27.19 -7.16 -5.17
C ALA A 461 -28.06 -6.31 -4.25
N VAL A 462 -27.65 -5.07 -4.00
CA VAL A 462 -28.47 -4.05 -3.33
C VAL A 462 -28.38 -2.78 -4.16
N ASP A 463 -29.53 -2.20 -4.50
CA ASP A 463 -29.60 -0.90 -5.17
C ASP A 463 -29.20 0.20 -4.17
N PRO A 464 -28.15 1.01 -4.45
CA PRO A 464 -27.75 2.13 -3.60
C PRO A 464 -28.88 3.13 -3.29
N ALA A 465 -29.84 3.29 -4.21
CA ALA A 465 -31.00 4.16 -4.00
C ALA A 465 -31.94 3.63 -2.91
N GLY A 466 -32.00 2.31 -2.75
CA GLY A 466 -32.82 1.62 -1.74
C GLY A 466 -32.18 1.52 -0.36
N ILE A 467 -30.89 1.87 -0.21
CA ILE A 467 -30.21 1.88 1.09
C ILE A 467 -30.71 3.08 1.91
N PRO A 468 -31.34 2.86 3.08
CA PRO A 468 -31.74 3.94 3.96
C PRO A 468 -30.54 4.77 4.41
N LYS A 469 -30.66 6.10 4.30
CA LYS A 469 -29.57 7.03 4.58
C LYS A 469 -30.04 8.32 5.25
N ASP A 470 -29.23 8.86 6.14
CA ASP A 470 -29.46 10.15 6.79
C ASP A 470 -28.73 11.27 6.05
N SER A 471 -29.33 12.45 5.99
CA SER A 471 -28.68 13.67 5.50
C SER A 471 -27.96 14.38 6.63
N LEU A 472 -26.74 14.85 6.38
CA LEU A 472 -26.00 15.71 7.32
C LEU A 472 -26.69 17.06 7.52
N ALA A 473 -27.52 17.51 6.56
CA ALA A 473 -28.25 18.76 6.65
C ALA A 473 -29.36 18.74 7.72
N ASP A 474 -29.84 17.54 8.08
CA ASP A 474 -30.92 17.35 9.05
C ASP A 474 -30.40 17.22 10.50
N ILE A 475 -29.08 17.25 10.69
CA ILE A 475 -28.43 17.04 11.98
C ILE A 475 -28.34 18.35 12.75
N ASP A 476 -28.80 18.35 14.00
CA ASP A 476 -28.67 19.49 14.90
C ASP A 476 -27.20 19.73 15.31
N PRO A 477 -26.58 20.86 14.92
CA PRO A 477 -25.21 21.18 15.31
C PRO A 477 -25.02 21.26 16.84
N ALA A 478 -26.05 21.63 17.60
CA ALA A 478 -25.96 21.67 19.06
C ALA A 478 -25.81 20.27 19.66
N ALA A 479 -26.52 19.28 19.11
CA ALA A 479 -26.39 17.88 19.50
C ALA A 479 -24.99 17.32 19.18
N VAL A 480 -24.44 17.65 18.01
CA VAL A 480 -23.07 17.23 17.62
C VAL A 480 -22.03 17.77 18.59
N LYS A 481 -22.18 19.04 18.98
CA LYS A 481 -21.29 19.69 19.95
C LYS A 481 -21.42 19.09 21.36
N SER A 482 -22.66 18.90 21.86
CA SER A 482 -22.90 18.30 23.19
C SER A 482 -22.28 16.91 23.30
N ALA A 483 -22.47 16.08 22.27
CA ALA A 483 -21.89 14.74 22.25
C ALA A 483 -20.36 14.76 22.32
N ARG A 484 -19.70 15.72 21.66
CA ARG A 484 -18.25 15.90 21.78
C ARG A 484 -17.83 16.22 23.22
N ASP A 485 -18.56 17.11 23.88
CA ASP A 485 -18.28 17.50 25.27
C ASP A 485 -18.50 16.32 26.25
N GLU A 486 -19.32 15.33 25.85
CA GLU A 486 -19.61 14.09 26.59
C GLU A 486 -18.68 12.90 26.22
N GLY A 487 -17.62 13.13 25.42
CA GLY A 487 -16.69 12.06 25.05
C GLY A 487 -17.19 11.14 23.92
N MET A 488 -18.11 11.63 23.10
CA MET A 488 -18.64 10.94 21.93
C MET A 488 -18.25 11.67 20.64
N ALA A 489 -18.15 10.96 19.52
CA ALA A 489 -17.89 11.52 18.20
C ALA A 489 -19.03 11.16 17.25
N PHE A 490 -19.61 12.17 16.59
CA PHE A 490 -20.56 11.94 15.50
C PHE A 490 -19.82 11.46 14.25
N LYS A 491 -20.32 10.39 13.63
CA LYS A 491 -19.81 9.85 12.36
C LYS A 491 -20.96 9.42 11.45
N GLN A 492 -20.77 9.59 10.14
CA GLN A 492 -21.61 8.94 9.13
C GLN A 492 -21.08 7.53 8.91
N ILE A 493 -21.83 6.54 9.39
CA ILE A 493 -21.43 5.13 9.42
C ILE A 493 -22.34 4.35 8.48
N GLY A 494 -21.74 3.73 7.46
CA GLY A 494 -22.38 2.68 6.68
C GLY A 494 -22.27 1.35 7.42
N VAL A 495 -23.38 0.63 7.57
CA VAL A 495 -23.43 -0.70 8.18
C VAL A 495 -24.06 -1.66 7.19
N CYS A 496 -23.45 -2.81 6.96
CA CYS A 496 -24.11 -3.93 6.32
C CYS A 496 -23.87 -5.24 7.09
N GLU A 497 -24.90 -6.07 7.16
CA GLU A 497 -24.90 -7.32 7.92
C GLU A 497 -25.67 -8.38 7.16
N LEU A 498 -25.07 -9.57 7.05
CA LEU A 498 -25.72 -10.75 6.49
C LEU A 498 -26.50 -11.45 7.61
N SER A 499 -27.82 -11.48 7.50
CA SER A 499 -28.65 -12.21 8.46
C SER A 499 -28.64 -13.71 8.23
N GLU A 500 -29.06 -14.48 9.24
CA GLU A 500 -29.09 -15.95 9.20
C GLU A 500 -29.91 -16.53 8.04
N ASN A 501 -30.94 -15.81 7.58
CA ASN A 501 -31.77 -16.18 6.42
C ASN A 501 -31.12 -15.84 5.06
N GLY A 502 -29.90 -15.29 5.05
CA GLY A 502 -29.15 -14.92 3.84
C GLY A 502 -29.57 -13.61 3.19
N GLU A 503 -30.38 -12.79 3.87
CA GLU A 503 -30.70 -11.42 3.49
C GLU A 503 -29.62 -10.45 3.99
N VAL A 504 -29.50 -9.29 3.33
CA VAL A 504 -28.56 -8.25 3.73
C VAL A 504 -29.34 -7.07 4.27
N LYS A 505 -29.06 -6.69 5.51
CA LYS A 505 -29.50 -5.41 6.09
C LYS A 505 -28.40 -4.39 5.84
N ALA A 506 -28.76 -3.22 5.33
CA ALA A 506 -27.82 -2.15 5.04
C ALA A 506 -28.42 -0.78 5.34
N GLU A 507 -27.63 0.12 5.90
CA GLU A 507 -28.01 1.52 6.14
C GLU A 507 -26.78 2.43 6.25
N VAL A 508 -26.98 3.73 6.03
CA VAL A 508 -25.98 4.79 6.24
C VAL A 508 -26.53 5.80 7.22
N ARG A 509 -25.96 5.89 8.43
CA ARG A 509 -26.55 6.69 9.51
C ARG A 509 -25.56 7.63 10.13
N VAL A 510 -26.05 8.78 10.58
CA VAL A 510 -25.25 9.72 11.36
C VAL A 510 -25.48 9.43 12.83
N ARG A 511 -24.46 8.95 13.53
CA ARG A 511 -24.58 8.46 14.91
C ARG A 511 -23.40 8.91 15.75
N ALA A 512 -23.65 9.13 17.05
CA ALA A 512 -22.61 9.34 18.05
C ALA A 512 -22.04 8.00 18.50
N VAL A 513 -20.71 7.87 18.50
CA VAL A 513 -19.97 6.71 19.02
C VAL A 513 -18.95 7.16 20.08
N PRO A 514 -18.59 6.32 21.07
CA PRO A 514 -17.55 6.67 22.04
C PRO A 514 -16.23 7.00 21.35
N VAL A 515 -15.43 7.92 21.90
CA VAL A 515 -14.13 8.29 21.30
C VAL A 515 -13.13 7.13 21.23
N GLU A 516 -13.31 6.10 22.05
CA GLU A 516 -12.54 4.86 22.05
C GLU A 516 -12.96 3.91 20.91
N HIS A 517 -14.13 4.12 20.30
CA HIS A 517 -14.60 3.28 19.19
C HIS A 517 -13.65 3.40 17.99
N PRO A 518 -13.26 2.30 17.31
CA PRO A 518 -12.27 2.36 16.24
C PRO A 518 -12.61 3.36 15.11
N LEU A 519 -13.90 3.44 14.76
CA LEU A 519 -14.42 4.38 13.77
C LEU A 519 -14.40 5.86 14.21
N ALA A 520 -14.47 6.13 15.52
CA ALA A 520 -14.54 7.50 16.06
C ALA A 520 -13.30 8.31 15.71
N GLY A 521 -12.14 7.66 15.58
CA GLY A 521 -10.89 8.32 15.25
C GLY A 521 -10.74 8.73 13.78
N ALA A 522 -11.68 8.41 12.88
CA ALA A 522 -11.58 8.84 11.47
C ALA A 522 -11.57 10.38 11.40
N ARG A 523 -10.56 10.96 10.75
CA ARG A 523 -10.41 12.41 10.58
C ARG A 523 -10.26 12.78 9.12
N ASN A 524 -10.77 13.95 8.73
CA ASN A 524 -10.63 14.48 7.37
C ASN A 524 -11.00 13.43 6.29
N GLU A 525 -10.12 13.19 5.33
CA GLU A 525 -10.29 12.21 4.25
C GLU A 525 -10.07 10.75 4.65
N GLU A 526 -9.86 10.43 5.94
CA GLU A 526 -9.66 9.04 6.37
C GLU A 526 -10.92 8.20 6.23
N ASN A 527 -10.73 6.99 5.70
CA ASN A 527 -11.67 5.89 5.81
C ASN A 527 -11.27 4.97 6.97
N ARG A 528 -12.28 4.43 7.66
CA ARG A 528 -12.11 3.38 8.65
C ARG A 528 -13.18 2.33 8.49
N PHE A 529 -12.81 1.07 8.58
CA PHE A 529 -13.73 -0.05 8.49
C PHE A 529 -13.49 -1.03 9.61
N THR A 530 -14.56 -1.56 10.20
CA THR A 530 -14.53 -2.69 11.13
C THR A 530 -15.27 -3.85 10.48
N LEU A 531 -14.57 -4.96 10.29
CA LEU A 531 -15.11 -6.21 9.75
C LEU A 531 -15.25 -7.21 10.89
N VAL A 532 -16.45 -7.71 11.10
CA VAL A 532 -16.76 -8.69 12.13
C VAL A 532 -16.96 -10.06 11.47
N HIS A 533 -16.23 -11.06 11.93
CA HIS A 533 -16.33 -12.44 11.52
C HIS A 533 -17.56 -13.12 12.16
N ALA A 534 -17.99 -14.25 11.60
CA ALA A 534 -19.07 -15.04 12.18
C ALA A 534 -18.76 -15.59 13.59
N ASP A 535 -17.48 -15.75 13.93
CA ASP A 535 -17.02 -16.20 15.26
C ASP A 535 -16.81 -15.04 16.27
N GLY A 536 -17.12 -13.80 15.86
CA GLY A 536 -16.95 -12.59 16.69
C GLY A 536 -15.54 -11.99 16.64
N GLY A 537 -14.61 -12.54 15.85
CA GLY A 537 -13.34 -11.88 15.57
C GLY A 537 -13.53 -10.55 14.83
N GLU A 538 -12.67 -9.56 15.10
CA GLU A 538 -12.76 -8.24 14.45
C GLU A 538 -11.44 -7.85 13.77
N ILE A 539 -11.56 -7.26 12.59
CA ILE A 539 -10.46 -6.62 11.87
C ILE A 539 -10.83 -5.17 11.65
N THR A 540 -9.96 -4.24 12.06
CA THR A 540 -10.13 -2.83 11.74
C THR A 540 -9.09 -2.39 10.71
N LEU A 541 -9.56 -1.73 9.65
CA LEU A 541 -8.76 -1.16 8.58
C LEU A 541 -8.84 0.36 8.60
N PHE A 542 -7.77 0.99 8.15
CA PHE A 542 -7.59 2.43 8.20
C PHE A 542 -6.78 2.87 6.98
N GLY A 543 -7.05 4.07 6.50
CA GLY A 543 -6.28 4.68 5.42
C GLY A 543 -6.96 5.94 4.91
N LYS A 544 -6.33 6.63 3.96
CA LYS A 544 -6.96 7.78 3.31
C LYS A 544 -7.93 7.31 2.23
N GLY A 545 -9.20 7.69 2.34
CA GLY A 545 -10.26 7.32 1.41
C GLY A 545 -10.35 8.18 0.16
N ALA A 546 -9.69 9.34 0.16
CA ALA A 546 -9.70 10.28 -0.95
C ALA A 546 -8.34 10.98 -1.09
N GLY A 547 -8.24 11.83 -2.11
CA GLY A 547 -7.04 12.60 -2.42
C GLY A 547 -6.22 12.00 -3.55
N ARG A 548 -5.43 12.86 -4.20
CA ARG A 548 -4.65 12.52 -5.39
C ARG A 548 -3.75 11.30 -5.18
N TRP A 549 -2.93 11.32 -4.14
CA TRP A 549 -1.87 10.33 -3.94
C TRP A 549 -2.39 8.97 -3.44
N PRO A 550 -3.29 8.89 -2.44
CA PRO A 550 -3.85 7.60 -2.02
C PRO A 550 -4.61 6.89 -3.15
N THR A 551 -5.43 7.63 -3.90
CA THR A 551 -6.21 7.07 -5.01
C THR A 551 -5.30 6.62 -6.15
N ALA A 552 -4.30 7.43 -6.53
CA ALA A 552 -3.34 7.05 -7.57
C ALA A 552 -2.50 5.83 -7.15
N ALA A 553 -2.16 5.71 -5.87
CA ALA A 553 -1.46 4.54 -5.34
C ALA A 553 -2.29 3.27 -5.43
N ALA A 554 -3.57 3.32 -5.04
CA ALA A 554 -4.47 2.18 -5.16
C ALA A 554 -4.70 1.74 -6.61
N VAL A 555 -4.89 2.70 -7.53
CA VAL A 555 -4.96 2.41 -8.97
C VAL A 555 -3.66 1.77 -9.44
N PHE A 556 -2.51 2.33 -9.11
CA PHE A 556 -1.23 1.78 -9.55
C PHE A 556 -0.93 0.40 -8.94
N ALA A 557 -1.36 0.15 -7.71
CA ALA A 557 -1.26 -1.16 -7.09
C ALA A 557 -2.10 -2.22 -7.83
N ASP A 558 -3.33 -1.88 -8.26
CA ASP A 558 -4.16 -2.76 -9.09
C ASP A 558 -3.50 -3.05 -10.46
N ILE A 559 -2.88 -2.03 -11.08
CA ILE A 559 -2.11 -2.19 -12.33
C ILE A 559 -0.97 -3.18 -12.13
N MET A 560 -0.22 -3.04 -11.04
CA MET A 560 0.91 -3.90 -10.72
C MET A 560 0.48 -5.33 -10.35
N ASP A 561 -0.69 -5.52 -9.72
CA ASP A 561 -1.28 -6.83 -9.46
C ASP A 561 -1.62 -7.55 -10.77
N ILE A 562 -2.20 -6.85 -11.75
CA ILE A 562 -2.45 -7.40 -13.10
C ILE A 562 -1.14 -7.77 -13.79
N HIS A 563 -0.14 -6.87 -13.77
CA HIS A 563 1.17 -7.14 -14.35
C HIS A 563 1.82 -8.41 -13.79
N ARG A 564 1.80 -8.58 -12.47
CA ARG A 564 2.31 -9.78 -11.81
C ARG A 564 1.53 -11.03 -12.19
N GLY A 565 0.19 -10.96 -12.17
CA GLY A 565 -0.66 -12.09 -12.52
C GLY A 565 -0.45 -12.59 -13.95
N LEU A 566 -0.14 -11.68 -14.89
CA LEU A 566 0.20 -12.03 -16.27
C LEU A 566 1.62 -12.62 -16.43
N SER A 567 2.54 -12.26 -15.53
CA SER A 567 3.92 -12.73 -15.54
C SER A 567 4.09 -14.08 -14.81
N GLU A 568 3.15 -14.44 -13.92
CA GLU A 568 3.23 -15.61 -13.04
C GLU A 568 1.95 -16.48 -13.04
N PRO A 569 1.50 -17.01 -14.21
CA PRO A 569 0.23 -17.74 -14.30
C PRO A 569 0.16 -19.02 -13.42
N ASP A 570 1.30 -19.68 -13.17
CA ASP A 570 1.38 -20.93 -12.39
C ASP A 570 1.43 -20.70 -10.87
N ARG A 571 1.69 -19.47 -10.41
CA ARG A 571 1.46 -19.08 -9.03
C ARG A 571 0.09 -18.43 -9.00
N ALA A 572 -0.95 -19.25 -8.97
CA ALA A 572 -2.28 -18.75 -8.63
C ALA A 572 -2.20 -18.08 -7.25
N GLU A 573 -1.99 -16.76 -7.24
CA GLU A 573 -2.49 -15.91 -6.17
C GLU A 573 -3.99 -16.20 -6.07
N PRO A 574 -4.58 -16.31 -4.87
CA PRO A 574 -6.01 -16.51 -4.74
C PRO A 574 -6.71 -15.45 -5.60
N ALA A 575 -7.38 -15.92 -6.65
CA ALA A 575 -7.80 -15.08 -7.75
C ALA A 575 -8.80 -14.03 -7.25
N ALA A 576 -8.48 -12.75 -7.50
CA ALA A 576 -9.51 -11.78 -7.81
C ALA A 576 -10.30 -12.31 -9.02
N SER A 577 -11.62 -12.36 -8.89
CA SER A 577 -12.64 -12.79 -9.87
C SER A 577 -13.03 -14.29 -9.89
N ALA A 578 -13.72 -14.73 -8.84
CA ALA A 578 -14.91 -15.57 -8.98
C ALA A 578 -16.00 -15.02 -8.06
N PRO A 579 -17.29 -14.98 -8.46
CA PRO A 579 -18.35 -14.60 -7.55
C PRO A 579 -18.30 -15.54 -6.34
N SER A 580 -18.21 -14.92 -5.15
CA SER A 580 -18.32 -15.54 -3.83
C SER A 580 -19.29 -16.72 -3.87
N ARG A 581 -18.77 -17.95 -3.68
CA ARG A 581 -19.61 -19.05 -3.22
C ARG A 581 -19.95 -18.74 -1.79
N ALA A 582 -21.23 -18.48 -1.53
CA ALA A 582 -21.76 -18.28 -0.18
C ALA A 582 -21.21 -19.33 0.80
N PRO A 583 -20.97 -18.96 2.07
CA PRO A 583 -20.44 -19.88 3.08
C PRO A 583 -21.29 -21.14 3.17
N ALA A 584 -20.64 -22.27 3.44
CA ALA A 584 -21.19 -23.62 3.47
C ALA A 584 -22.17 -23.90 4.64
N LEU A 585 -22.94 -22.91 5.07
CA LEU A 585 -23.91 -23.01 6.17
C LEU A 585 -25.28 -23.57 5.76
N LEU A 586 -25.47 -23.98 4.51
CA LEU A 586 -26.73 -24.57 4.04
C LEU A 586 -26.49 -25.91 3.35
N ARG A 587 -26.24 -26.94 4.17
CA ARG A 587 -26.54 -28.34 3.84
C ARG A 587 -27.10 -29.05 5.08
N ALA A 588 -28.37 -28.77 5.38
CA ALA A 588 -29.33 -29.70 5.96
C ALA A 588 -30.73 -29.12 5.76
#